data_AF-A0A542MZQ1-F1
#
_entry.id   AF-A0A542MZQ1-F1
#
_cell.length_a   1.000
_cell.length_b   1.000
_cell.length_c   1.000
_cell.angle_alpha   90.00
_cell.angle_beta   90.00
_cell.angle_gamma   90.00
#
_symmetry.space_group_name_H-M   'P 1'
#
loop_
_entity.id
_entity.type
_entity.pdbx_description
1 polymer ?
#
loop_
_entity_poly.entity_id
_entity_poly.type
_entity_poly.pdbx_seq_one_letter_code
_entity_poly.pdbx_strand_id
1 'polypeptide(L)'
;MFWGTVTARVSAVVGTVLTGFPLLAPLVLGLVFAVRSGRFLFDFLIPGELFFVVVAGALLLVLATVILRRLMVAAGIFTAATIATFFATDLVSQATGLSDGRTAPEGWPLFWVMSVYALYVLSVVGLFVLGILVCRVAFSRAERAVPSAAPPAERGLEPSGEGDGRPAT
;
A
#
# COMPACT_ATOMS: atom_id res chain seq x y z
N MET A 1 -3.35 -17.70 -17.16
CA MET A 1 -2.98 -16.26 -16.98
C MET A 1 -3.99 -15.47 -16.13
N PHE A 2 -5.29 -15.82 -16.13
CA PHE A 2 -6.34 -15.12 -15.37
C PHE A 2 -6.16 -15.16 -13.84
N TRP A 3 -5.81 -16.33 -13.28
CA TRP A 3 -5.65 -16.53 -11.84
C TRP A 3 -4.60 -15.60 -11.20
N GLY A 4 -3.45 -15.40 -11.84
CA GLY A 4 -2.40 -14.53 -11.30
C GLY A 4 -2.85 -13.07 -11.16
N THR A 5 -3.63 -12.54 -12.12
CA THR A 5 -4.13 -11.15 -12.02
C THR A 5 -5.18 -10.99 -10.94
N VAL A 6 -6.05 -11.99 -10.74
CA VAL A 6 -7.02 -11.97 -9.63
C VAL A 6 -6.29 -12.00 -8.29
N THR A 7 -5.32 -12.91 -8.11
CA THR A 7 -4.51 -12.99 -6.89
C THR A 7 -3.81 -11.66 -6.61
N ALA A 8 -3.20 -11.02 -7.61
CA ALA A 8 -2.53 -9.74 -7.43
C ALA A 8 -3.49 -8.63 -6.96
N ARG A 9 -4.73 -8.59 -7.47
CA ARG A 9 -5.74 -7.61 -7.05
C ARG A 9 -6.20 -7.85 -5.62
N VAL A 10 -6.52 -9.10 -5.27
CA VAL A 10 -6.94 -9.45 -3.92
C VAL A 10 -5.82 -9.13 -2.92
N SER A 11 -4.58 -9.55 -3.21
CA SER A 11 -3.43 -9.26 -2.36
C SER A 11 -3.15 -7.76 -2.25
N ALA A 12 -3.32 -6.98 -3.32
CA ALA A 12 -3.16 -5.53 -3.28
C ALA A 12 -4.19 -4.87 -2.36
N VAL A 13 -5.48 -5.23 -2.51
CA VAL A 13 -6.57 -4.65 -1.71
C VAL A 13 -6.43 -5.05 -0.25
N VAL A 14 -6.31 -6.35 0.04
CA VAL A 14 -6.18 -6.87 1.40
C VAL A 14 -4.91 -6.32 2.04
N GLY A 15 -3.78 -6.32 1.33
CA GLY A 15 -2.53 -5.76 1.81
C GLY A 15 -2.64 -4.28 2.18
N THR A 16 -3.32 -3.48 1.36
CA THR A 16 -3.56 -2.05 1.63
C THR A 16 -4.45 -1.83 2.85
N VAL A 17 -5.50 -2.63 3.01
CA VAL A 17 -6.39 -2.55 4.17
C VAL A 17 -5.65 -2.94 5.45
N LEU A 18 -4.86 -4.00 5.43
CA LEU A 18 -4.10 -4.46 6.59
C LEU A 18 -2.99 -3.48 7.01
N THR A 19 -2.36 -2.75 6.08
CA THR A 19 -1.39 -1.70 6.43
C THR A 19 -2.06 -0.39 6.84
N GLY A 20 -3.24 -0.08 6.30
CA GLY A 20 -4.02 1.09 6.66
C GLY A 20 -4.75 0.97 8.01
N PHE A 21 -5.18 -0.23 8.39
CA PHE A 21 -5.94 -0.45 9.62
C PHE A 21 -5.19 0.01 10.89
N PRO A 22 -3.92 -0.36 11.12
CA PRO A 22 -3.15 0.11 12.26
C PRO A 22 -2.94 1.63 12.30
N LEU A 23 -2.93 2.31 11.14
CA LEU A 23 -2.83 3.76 11.07
C LEU A 23 -4.15 4.46 11.44
N LEU A 24 -5.29 3.83 11.12
CA LEU A 24 -6.62 4.35 11.43
C LEU A 24 -7.07 4.03 12.86
N ALA A 25 -6.55 2.96 13.46
CA ALA A 25 -6.97 2.50 14.79
C ALA A 25 -6.83 3.57 15.88
N PRO A 26 -5.71 4.30 16.03
CA PRO A 26 -5.58 5.41 17.00
C PRO A 26 -6.65 6.49 16.84
N LEU A 27 -6.98 6.85 15.59
CA LEU A 27 -7.96 7.89 15.27
C LEU A 27 -9.38 7.44 15.63
N VAL A 28 -9.75 6.23 15.22
CA VAL A 28 -11.08 5.66 15.48
C VAL A 28 -11.28 5.45 16.98
N LEU A 29 -10.30 4.85 17.65
CA LEU A 29 -10.41 4.57 19.08
C LEU A 29 -10.47 5.88 19.88
N GLY A 30 -9.61 6.85 19.55
CA GLY A 30 -9.64 8.17 20.16
C GLY A 30 -10.99 8.87 20.01
N LEU A 31 -11.61 8.78 18.82
CA LEU A 31 -12.95 9.34 18.59
C LEU A 31 -14.04 8.61 19.41
N VAL A 32 -13.99 7.29 19.48
CA VAL A 32 -14.94 6.50 20.28
C VAL A 32 -14.84 6.87 21.76
N PHE A 33 -13.63 7.00 22.30
CA PHE A 33 -13.42 7.45 23.68
C PHE A 33 -13.82 8.91 23.91
N ALA A 34 -13.63 9.78 22.92
CA ALA A 34 -14.10 11.16 23.00
C ALA A 34 -15.63 11.23 23.13
N VAL A 35 -16.36 10.44 22.34
CA VAL A 35 -17.83 10.41 22.40
C VAL A 35 -18.34 9.76 23.69
N ARG A 36 -17.70 8.68 24.16
CA ARG A 36 -18.17 7.94 25.35
C ARG A 36 -17.77 8.57 26.67
N SER A 37 -16.55 9.10 26.75
CA SER A 37 -15.91 9.52 28.01
C SER A 37 -15.63 11.01 28.07
N GLY A 38 -15.96 11.78 27.01
CA GLY A 38 -15.67 13.21 26.90
C GLY A 38 -14.19 13.56 26.75
N ARG A 39 -13.32 12.55 26.57
CA ARG A 39 -11.87 12.72 26.48
C ARG A 39 -11.33 12.03 25.23
N PHE A 40 -10.65 12.79 24.38
CA PHE A 40 -9.93 12.25 23.25
C PHE A 40 -8.59 11.68 23.72
N LEU A 41 -8.48 10.34 23.76
CA LEU A 41 -7.22 9.65 24.04
C LEU A 41 -6.63 9.16 22.72
N PHE A 42 -5.51 9.76 22.32
CA PHE A 42 -4.77 9.33 21.15
C PHE A 42 -3.65 8.39 21.56
N ASP A 43 -3.88 7.09 21.39
CA ASP A 43 -2.86 6.09 21.63
C ASP A 43 -2.01 5.88 20.38
N PHE A 44 -0.86 6.53 20.36
CA PHE A 44 0.07 6.48 19.23
C PHE A 44 0.89 5.19 19.18
N LEU A 45 0.83 4.31 20.18
CA LEU A 45 1.61 3.05 20.24
C LEU A 45 0.91 1.88 19.54
N ILE A 46 -0.42 1.95 19.37
CA ILE A 46 -1.25 0.93 18.69
C ILE A 46 -0.68 0.44 17.35
N PRO A 47 -0.12 1.29 16.45
CA PRO A 47 0.49 0.80 15.21
C PRO A 47 1.56 -0.28 15.47
N GLY A 48 2.35 -0.11 16.53
CA GLY A 48 3.38 -1.05 16.95
C GLY A 48 2.79 -2.33 17.56
N GLU A 49 1.70 -2.23 18.31
CA GLU A 49 0.98 -3.42 18.84
C GLU A 49 0.43 -4.29 17.71
N LEU A 50 -0.01 -3.66 16.62
CA LEU A 50 -0.53 -4.31 15.43
C LEU A 50 0.57 -4.64 14.41
N PHE A 51 1.84 -4.71 14.82
CA PHE A 51 2.98 -4.98 13.94
C PHE A 51 2.78 -6.21 13.05
N PHE A 52 2.29 -7.32 13.59
CA PHE A 52 2.04 -8.54 12.80
C PHE A 52 0.98 -8.34 11.70
N VAL A 53 -0.01 -7.47 11.94
CA VAL A 53 -1.01 -7.09 10.93
C VAL A 53 -0.35 -6.27 9.81
N VAL A 54 0.54 -5.33 10.16
CA VAL A 54 1.32 -4.55 9.19
C VAL A 54 2.20 -5.46 8.35
N VAL A 55 2.92 -6.41 8.97
CA VAL A 55 3.81 -7.35 8.25
C VAL A 55 3.00 -8.24 7.30
N ALA A 56 1.87 -8.80 7.76
CA ALA A 56 0.99 -9.58 6.89
C ALA A 56 0.53 -8.75 5.68
N GLY A 57 0.13 -7.49 5.90
CA GLY A 57 -0.22 -6.57 4.82
C GLY A 57 0.94 -6.28 3.86
N ALA A 58 2.13 -6.02 4.40
CA ALA A 58 3.35 -5.77 3.62
C ALA A 58 3.72 -6.97 2.73
N LEU A 59 3.66 -8.20 3.27
CA LEU A 59 3.94 -9.42 2.51
C LEU A 59 2.93 -9.63 1.37
N LEU A 60 1.64 -9.32 1.58
CA LEU A 60 0.64 -9.35 0.52
C LEU A 60 0.91 -8.30 -0.57
N LEU A 61 1.36 -7.10 -0.19
CA LEU A 61 1.77 -6.07 -1.15
C LEU A 61 3.01 -6.50 -1.94
N VAL A 62 4.01 -7.09 -1.29
CA VAL A 62 5.18 -7.67 -1.97
C VAL A 62 4.73 -8.75 -2.96
N LEU A 63 3.88 -9.68 -2.55
CA LEU A 63 3.32 -10.70 -3.44
C LEU A 63 2.61 -10.09 -4.67
N ALA A 64 1.78 -9.07 -4.46
CA ALA A 64 1.10 -8.36 -5.55
C ALA A 64 2.11 -7.71 -6.51
N THR A 65 3.12 -7.01 -6.00
CA THR A 65 4.17 -6.40 -6.84
C THR A 65 5.02 -7.43 -7.58
N VAL A 66 5.25 -8.61 -6.99
CA VAL A 66 5.97 -9.71 -7.63
C VAL A 66 5.19 -10.24 -8.83
N ILE A 67 3.89 -10.47 -8.66
CA ILE A 67 3.02 -10.94 -9.75
C ILE A 67 2.89 -9.88 -10.86
N LEU A 68 2.77 -8.61 -10.49
CA LEU A 68 2.63 -7.50 -11.46
C LEU A 68 3.95 -7.08 -12.11
N ARG A 69 5.09 -7.48 -11.54
CA ARG A 69 6.45 -7.05 -11.94
C ARG A 69 6.62 -5.53 -11.97
N ARG A 70 5.98 -4.84 -11.02
CA ARG A 70 5.97 -3.38 -10.88
C ARG A 70 6.07 -3.02 -9.41
N LEU A 71 6.83 -1.97 -9.10
CA LEU A 71 7.00 -1.43 -7.74
C LEU A 71 7.67 -2.41 -6.73
N MET A 72 8.30 -3.49 -7.19
CA MET A 72 8.96 -4.50 -6.34
C MET A 72 10.03 -3.89 -5.43
N VAL A 73 10.88 -3.01 -5.96
CA VAL A 73 11.96 -2.37 -5.19
C VAL A 73 11.38 -1.48 -4.10
N ALA A 74 10.36 -0.69 -4.43
CA ALA A 74 9.67 0.14 -3.43
C ALA A 74 9.03 -0.72 -2.34
N ALA A 75 8.34 -1.82 -2.71
CA ALA A 75 7.74 -2.75 -1.76
C ALA A 75 8.79 -3.38 -0.84
N GLY A 76 9.92 -3.83 -1.40
CA GLY A 76 11.03 -4.38 -0.63
C GLY A 76 11.62 -3.37 0.35
N ILE A 77 11.90 -2.14 -0.11
CA ILE A 77 12.47 -1.07 0.73
C ILE A 77 11.53 -0.71 1.87
N PHE A 78 10.25 -0.44 1.60
CA PHE A 78 9.30 -0.05 2.65
C PHE A 78 9.06 -1.20 3.64
N THR A 79 9.00 -2.45 3.17
CA THR A 79 8.85 -3.62 4.04
C THR A 79 10.08 -3.79 4.94
N ALA A 80 11.29 -3.71 4.37
CA ALA A 80 12.54 -3.81 5.12
C ALA A 80 12.68 -2.66 6.13
N ALA A 81 12.35 -1.42 5.72
CA ALA A 81 12.36 -0.26 6.60
C ALA A 81 11.38 -0.44 7.77
N THR A 82 10.17 -0.93 7.52
CA THR A 82 9.15 -1.21 8.55
C THR A 82 9.66 -2.19 9.59
N ILE A 83 10.24 -3.32 9.15
CA ILE A 83 10.76 -4.34 10.06
C ILE A 83 11.96 -3.80 10.84
N ALA A 84 12.92 -3.17 10.14
CA ALA A 84 14.14 -2.68 10.75
C ALA A 84 13.88 -1.60 11.79
N THR A 85 13.02 -0.62 11.48
CA THR A 85 12.70 0.49 12.40
C THR A 85 11.88 0.04 13.60
N PHE A 86 11.00 -0.95 13.44
CA PHE A 86 10.27 -1.55 14.57
C PHE A 86 11.23 -2.17 15.58
N PHE A 87 12.11 -3.07 15.14
CA PHE A 87 13.10 -3.70 16.03
C PHE A 87 14.13 -2.69 16.55
N ALA A 88 14.50 -1.68 15.75
CA ALA A 88 15.38 -0.62 16.22
C ALA A 88 14.72 0.19 17.36
N THR A 89 13.40 0.41 17.33
CA THR A 89 12.70 1.09 18.42
C THR A 89 12.84 0.32 19.73
N ASP A 90 12.62 -1.00 19.69
CA ASP A 90 12.76 -1.88 20.86
C ASP A 90 14.20 -1.92 21.37
N LEU A 91 15.19 -2.05 20.48
CA LEU A 91 16.60 -2.02 20.84
C LEU A 91 17.03 -0.70 21.50
N VAL A 92 16.58 0.44 20.96
CA VAL A 92 16.88 1.75 21.54
C VAL A 92 16.18 1.92 22.90
N SER A 93 14.95 1.41 23.05
CA SER A 93 14.23 1.43 24.32
C SER A 93 14.94 0.62 25.40
N GLN A 94 15.46 -0.57 25.05
CA GLN A 94 16.25 -1.40 25.95
C GLN A 94 17.60 -0.74 26.29
N ALA A 95 18.32 -0.22 25.29
CA ALA A 95 19.62 0.42 25.50
C ALA A 95 19.55 1.68 26.37
N THR A 96 18.42 2.39 26.33
CA THR A 96 18.18 3.58 27.15
C THR A 96 17.61 3.27 28.54
N GLY A 97 17.29 2.00 28.82
CA GLY A 97 16.72 1.56 30.09
C GLY A 97 15.26 1.96 30.30
N LEU A 98 14.57 2.46 29.26
CA LEU A 98 13.14 2.83 29.35
C LEU A 98 12.27 1.60 29.58
N SER A 99 12.53 0.51 28.85
CA SER A 99 11.76 -0.73 28.96
C SER A 99 11.97 -1.44 30.29
N ASP A 100 13.14 -1.28 30.91
CA ASP A 100 13.49 -1.85 32.22
C ASP A 100 12.98 -0.97 33.40
N GLY A 101 12.39 0.20 33.11
CA GLY A 101 11.97 1.17 34.13
C GLY A 101 13.13 1.81 34.90
N ARG A 102 14.36 1.70 34.41
CA ARG A 102 15.56 2.30 35.02
C ARG A 102 15.62 3.82 34.77
N THR A 103 15.02 4.26 33.68
CA THR A 103 14.91 5.67 33.31
C THR A 103 13.44 6.08 33.26
N ALA A 104 13.14 7.27 33.77
CA ALA A 104 11.81 7.84 33.63
C ALA A 104 11.51 8.08 32.15
N PRO A 105 10.25 7.94 31.70
CA PRO A 105 9.84 8.13 30.30
C PRO A 105 9.78 9.63 29.95
N GLU A 106 10.93 10.31 30.04
CA GLU A 106 11.10 11.73 29.78
C GLU A 106 12.50 12.04 29.26
N GLY A 107 12.70 13.27 28.75
CA GLY A 107 14.01 13.76 28.32
C GLY A 107 14.57 13.12 27.04
N TRP A 108 15.90 13.10 26.95
CA TRP A 108 16.63 12.64 25.75
C TRP A 108 16.43 11.14 25.42
N PRO A 109 16.27 10.21 26.38
CA PRO A 109 16.00 8.81 26.08
C PRO A 109 14.68 8.61 25.33
N LEU A 110 13.61 9.25 25.82
CA LEU A 110 12.30 9.22 25.17
C LEU A 110 12.37 9.82 23.76
N PHE A 111 13.09 10.93 23.57
CA PHE A 111 13.24 11.56 22.26
C PHE A 111 13.79 10.60 21.20
N TRP A 112 14.81 9.80 21.53
CA TRP A 112 15.38 8.83 20.58
C TRP A 112 14.42 7.69 20.27
N VAL A 113 13.80 7.09 21.28
CA VAL A 113 12.81 6.01 21.09
C VAL A 113 11.67 6.50 20.19
N MET A 114 11.14 7.69 20.48
CA MET A 114 10.05 8.30 19.71
C MET A 114 10.49 8.66 18.28
N SER A 115 11.74 9.09 18.08
CA SER A 115 12.26 9.39 16.75
C SER A 115 12.35 8.14 15.87
N VAL A 116 12.86 7.03 16.42
CA VAL A 116 12.93 5.75 15.70
C VAL A 116 11.53 5.18 15.47
N TYR A 117 10.64 5.30 16.46
CA TYR A 117 9.25 4.91 16.31
C TYR A 117 8.51 5.73 15.24
N ALA A 118 8.78 7.03 15.15
CA ALA A 118 8.22 7.87 14.09
C ALA A 118 8.67 7.42 12.69
N LEU A 119 9.93 6.97 12.54
CA LEU A 119 10.41 6.38 11.28
C LEU A 119 9.68 5.07 10.96
N TYR A 120 9.39 4.26 11.98
CA TYR A 120 8.52 3.09 11.81
C TYR A 120 7.14 3.49 11.29
N VAL A 121 6.44 4.41 11.96
CA VAL A 121 5.11 4.87 11.51
C VAL A 121 5.16 5.43 10.09
N LEU A 122 6.19 6.23 9.76
CA LEU A 122 6.38 6.80 8.43
C LEU A 122 6.56 5.70 7.35
N SER A 123 7.29 4.64 7.67
CA SER A 123 7.45 3.50 6.77
C SER A 123 6.13 2.73 6.55
N VAL A 124 5.28 2.60 7.60
CA VAL A 124 3.93 2.02 7.48
C VAL A 124 3.01 2.90 6.63
N VAL A 125 3.06 4.22 6.80
CA VAL A 125 2.36 5.17 5.91
C VAL A 125 2.84 5.00 4.47
N GLY A 126 4.15 4.84 4.27
CA GLY A 126 4.73 4.53 2.96
C GLY A 126 4.19 3.24 2.35
N LEU A 127 4.07 2.16 3.14
CA LEU A 127 3.44 0.90 2.71
C LEU A 127 1.96 1.08 2.34
N PHE A 128 1.21 1.88 3.11
CA PHE A 128 -0.19 2.16 2.80
C PHE A 128 -0.34 2.91 1.47
N VAL A 129 0.45 3.98 1.27
CA VAL A 129 0.48 4.74 0.01
C VAL A 129 0.92 3.86 -1.16
N LEU A 130 1.93 3.03 -0.95
CA LEU A 130 2.37 2.04 -1.93
C LEU A 130 1.24 1.06 -2.27
N GLY A 131 0.47 0.60 -1.29
CA GLY A 131 -0.69 -0.25 -1.50
C GLY A 131 -1.73 0.37 -2.43
N ILE A 132 -2.04 1.64 -2.25
CA ILE A 132 -2.94 2.41 -3.15
C ILE A 132 -2.37 2.44 -4.58
N LEU A 133 -1.06 2.69 -4.73
CA LEU A 133 -0.40 2.69 -6.04
C LEU A 133 -0.43 1.30 -6.71
N VAL A 134 -0.19 0.24 -5.94
CA VAL A 134 -0.27 -1.15 -6.44
C VAL A 134 -1.69 -1.50 -6.87
N CYS A 135 -2.71 -1.09 -6.10
CA CYS A 135 -4.10 -1.25 -6.50
C CYS A 135 -4.36 -0.57 -7.84
N ARG A 136 -3.97 0.71 -7.99
CA ARG A 136 -4.13 1.44 -9.26
C ARG A 136 -3.49 0.69 -10.44
N VAL A 137 -2.26 0.21 -10.28
CA VAL A 137 -1.56 -0.56 -11.32
C VAL A 137 -2.26 -1.89 -11.63
N ALA A 138 -2.78 -2.59 -10.62
CA ALA A 138 -3.47 -3.87 -10.77
C ALA A 138 -4.79 -3.75 -11.55
N PHE A 139 -5.48 -2.62 -11.43
CA PHE A 139 -6.76 -2.36 -12.11
C PHE A 139 -6.58 -1.69 -13.48
N SER A 140 -5.60 -0.81 -13.70
CA SER A 140 -5.35 -0.17 -15.01
C SER A 140 -4.89 -1.12 -16.13
N ARG A 141 -4.55 -2.38 -15.82
CA ARG A 141 -4.36 -3.42 -16.85
C ARG A 141 -5.67 -3.99 -17.39
N ALA A 142 -6.76 -3.94 -16.63
CA ALA A 142 -8.06 -4.45 -17.06
C ALA A 142 -8.63 -3.62 -18.21
N GLU A 143 -8.56 -2.30 -18.07
CA GLU A 143 -9.12 -1.34 -19.01
C GLU A 143 -8.47 -1.42 -20.39
N ARG A 144 -7.17 -1.70 -20.45
CA ARG A 144 -6.43 -1.85 -21.72
C ARG A 144 -6.66 -3.19 -22.43
N ALA A 145 -7.23 -4.18 -21.75
CA ALA A 145 -7.59 -5.46 -22.36
C ALA A 145 -8.99 -5.44 -23.01
N VAL A 146 -9.82 -4.43 -22.69
CA VAL A 146 -11.05 -4.15 -23.42
C VAL A 146 -10.64 -3.36 -24.67
N PRO A 147 -10.80 -3.91 -25.89
CA PRO A 147 -10.53 -3.13 -27.09
C PRO A 147 -11.39 -1.87 -27.03
N SER A 148 -10.75 -0.71 -27.17
CA SER A 148 -11.45 0.52 -27.52
C SER A 148 -12.37 0.17 -28.69
N ALA A 149 -13.67 0.12 -28.44
CA ALA A 149 -14.67 0.14 -29.49
C ALA A 149 -14.55 1.51 -30.15
N ALA A 150 -13.58 1.64 -31.06
CA ALA A 150 -13.51 2.76 -31.96
C ALA A 150 -14.86 2.79 -32.70
N PRO A 151 -15.58 3.94 -32.71
CA PRO A 151 -16.88 4.02 -33.35
C PRO A 151 -16.77 3.60 -34.83
N PRO A 152 -17.75 2.85 -35.37
CA PRO A 152 -17.71 2.28 -36.72
C PRO A 152 -18.03 3.34 -37.79
N ALA A 153 -17.25 4.42 -37.87
CA ALA A 153 -17.54 5.54 -38.77
C ALA A 153 -16.76 5.54 -40.10
N GLU A 154 -15.79 4.64 -40.32
CA GLU A 154 -14.97 4.68 -41.55
C GLU A 154 -14.98 3.39 -42.39
N ARG A 155 -16.00 2.53 -42.23
CA ARG A 155 -16.11 1.27 -43.00
C ARG A 155 -17.07 1.35 -44.21
N GLY A 156 -17.37 2.55 -44.69
CA GLY A 156 -18.46 2.80 -45.65
C GLY A 156 -18.12 3.64 -46.87
N LEU A 157 -16.85 3.79 -47.25
CA LEU A 157 -16.49 4.56 -48.45
C LEU A 157 -15.34 3.90 -49.25
N GLU A 158 -15.55 2.66 -49.67
CA GLU A 158 -14.86 2.16 -50.87
C GLU A 158 -15.89 2.10 -52.01
N PRO A 159 -15.79 2.96 -53.04
CA PRO A 159 -16.60 2.78 -54.23
C PRO A 159 -16.08 1.56 -54.99
N SER A 160 -16.82 0.46 -54.85
CA SER A 160 -16.77 -0.68 -55.77
C SER A 160 -17.18 -0.18 -57.16
N GLY A 161 -16.24 -0.27 -58.10
CA GLY A 161 -16.41 0.18 -59.48
C GLY A 161 -15.41 -0.53 -60.40
N GLU A 162 -15.46 -1.85 -60.39
CA GLU A 162 -14.85 -2.69 -61.41
C GLU A 162 -15.69 -2.59 -62.69
N GLY A 163 -15.03 -2.21 -63.79
CA GLY A 163 -15.62 -2.11 -65.12
C GLY A 163 -14.52 -2.25 -66.16
N ASP A 164 -14.04 -3.49 -66.32
CA ASP A 164 -13.25 -3.92 -67.48
C ASP A 164 -14.03 -3.65 -68.78
N GLY A 165 -13.33 -3.12 -69.77
CA GLY A 165 -13.92 -2.62 -71.02
C GLY A 165 -12.88 -2.11 -72.00
N ARG A 166 -11.93 -2.97 -72.41
CA ARG A 166 -11.30 -2.84 -73.75
C ARG A 166 -12.41 -2.94 -74.83
N PRO A 167 -12.29 -2.37 -76.06
CA PRO A 167 -11.05 -2.25 -76.86
C PRO A 167 -10.93 -0.98 -77.77
N ALA A 168 -9.87 -1.01 -78.62
CA ALA A 168 -9.57 -0.16 -79.79
C ALA A 168 -9.01 1.24 -79.47
N THR A 169 -7.82 1.67 -79.91
CA THR A 169 -6.90 1.30 -81.01
C THR A 169 -5.48 1.68 -80.63
#